data_AF-A0A5C9A7I1-F1
#
_entry.id   AF-A0A5C9A7I1-F1
#
_cell.length_a   1.000
_cell.length_b   1.000
_cell.length_c   1.000
_cell.angle_alpha   90.00
_cell.angle_beta   90.00
_cell.angle_gamma   90.00
#
_symmetry.space_group_name_H-M   'P 1'
#
loop_
_entity.id
_entity.type
_entity.pdbx_description
1 polymer ?
#
loop_
_entity_poly.entity_id
_entity_poly.type
_entity_poly.pdbx_seq_one_letter_code
_entity_poly.pdbx_strand_id
1 'polypeptide(L)'
;MAEIAFDTLRYARKLKAVGVPEEQAEVQGEAMAEAFGYYIGNLVTKDYLDARFAQQDAKLDKQFAEIRAQLRMHNWIFAMLAAAVLLPAIKEMVIP
;
A
#
# COMPACT_ATOMS: atom_id res chain seq x y z
N MET A 1 -7.09 -16.49 -10.02
CA MET A 1 -5.64 -16.64 -9.77
C MET A 1 -5.12 -17.56 -10.85
N ALA A 2 -4.38 -17.04 -11.83
CA ALA A 2 -3.66 -17.95 -12.73
C ALA A 2 -2.56 -18.56 -11.87
N GLU A 3 -2.72 -19.82 -11.50
CA GLU A 3 -1.71 -20.58 -10.80
C GLU A 3 -0.51 -20.67 -11.75
N ILE A 4 0.53 -19.87 -11.51
CA ILE A 4 1.78 -19.99 -12.25
C ILE A 4 2.45 -21.24 -11.70
N ALA A 5 1.96 -22.41 -12.12
CA ALA A 5 2.53 -23.69 -11.75
C ALA A 5 3.87 -23.85 -12.48
N PHE A 6 4.91 -24.22 -11.74
CA PHE A 6 6.20 -24.52 -12.32
C PHE A 6 6.12 -25.82 -13.13
N ASP A 7 6.38 -25.76 -14.42
CA ASP A 7 6.34 -26.92 -15.32
C ASP A 7 7.66 -27.72 -15.22
N THR A 8 7.66 -28.68 -14.28
CA THR A 8 8.82 -29.56 -13.99
C THR A 8 9.25 -30.35 -15.22
N LEU A 9 8.30 -30.89 -15.99
CA LEU A 9 8.58 -31.72 -17.18
C LEU A 9 9.22 -30.90 -18.29
N ARG A 10 8.71 -29.70 -18.56
CA ARG A 10 9.31 -28.80 -19.55
C ARG A 10 10.70 -28.34 -19.11
N TYR A 11 10.92 -28.12 -17.81
CA TYR A 11 12.22 -27.79 -17.26
C TYR A 11 13.22 -28.95 -17.42
N ALA A 12 12.85 -30.17 -17.02
CA ALA A 12 13.67 -31.36 -17.19
C ALA A 12 14.03 -31.62 -18.66
N ARG A 13 13.09 -31.43 -19.59
CA ARG A 13 13.36 -31.54 -21.04
C ARG A 13 14.41 -30.55 -21.53
N LYS A 14 14.41 -29.31 -21.02
CA LYS A 14 15.44 -28.31 -21.35
C LYS A 14 16.82 -28.73 -20.85
N LEU A 15 16.89 -29.29 -19.64
CA LEU A 15 18.14 -29.81 -19.09
C LEU A 15 18.68 -30.99 -19.91
N LYS A 16 17.81 -31.94 -20.29
CA LYS A 16 18.19 -33.04 -21.19
C LYS A 16 18.72 -32.53 -22.54
N ALA A 17 18.11 -31.48 -23.10
CA ALA A 17 18.53 -30.89 -24.36
C ALA A 17 19.94 -30.26 -24.31
N VAL A 18 20.45 -29.92 -23.13
CA VAL A 18 21.81 -29.40 -22.94
C VAL A 18 22.77 -30.45 -22.36
N GLY A 19 22.39 -31.72 -22.40
CA GLY A 19 23.25 -32.85 -22.03
C GLY A 19 23.20 -33.26 -20.55
N VAL A 20 22.26 -32.75 -19.76
CA VAL A 20 22.05 -33.22 -18.38
C VAL A 20 21.43 -34.63 -18.42
N PRO A 21 21.95 -35.60 -17.67
CA PRO A 21 21.36 -36.93 -17.54
C PRO A 21 19.89 -36.88 -17.10
N GLU A 22 19.07 -37.83 -17.56
CA GLU A 22 17.63 -37.84 -17.30
C GLU A 22 17.27 -37.81 -15.81
N GLU A 23 17.91 -38.68 -15.02
CA GLU A 23 17.70 -38.75 -13.57
C GLU A 23 18.03 -37.42 -12.88
N GLN A 24 19.11 -36.74 -13.28
CA GLN A 24 19.46 -35.43 -12.74
C GLN A 24 18.48 -34.34 -13.18
N ALA A 25 18.04 -34.37 -14.43
CA ALA A 25 17.12 -33.39 -14.98
C ALA A 25 15.74 -33.44 -14.29
N GLU A 26 15.28 -34.63 -13.95
CA GLU A 26 14.02 -34.85 -13.23
C GLU A 26 14.12 -34.38 -11.79
N VAL A 27 15.14 -34.84 -11.05
CA VAL A 27 15.38 -34.41 -9.66
C VAL A 27 15.55 -32.89 -9.55
N GLN A 28 16.25 -32.28 -10.50
CA GLN A 28 16.44 -30.82 -10.51
C GLN A 28 15.14 -30.07 -10.84
N GLY A 29 14.26 -30.65 -11.66
CA GLY A 29 12.93 -30.10 -11.93
C GLY A 29 12.01 -30.15 -10.71
N GLU A 30 11.99 -31.28 -10.00
CA GLU A 30 11.23 -31.46 -8.77
C GLU A 30 11.70 -30.51 -7.66
N ALA A 31 13.01 -30.45 -7.41
CA ALA A 31 13.59 -29.54 -6.43
C ALA A 31 13.27 -28.06 -6.74
N MET A 32 13.24 -27.69 -8.03
CA MET A 32 12.84 -26.35 -8.44
C MET A 32 11.35 -26.08 -8.21
N ALA A 33 10.46 -27.05 -8.50
CA ALA A 33 9.04 -26.89 -8.21
C ALA A 33 8.77 -26.77 -6.70
N GLU A 34 9.45 -27.54 -5.87
CA GLU A 34 9.30 -27.48 -4.41
C GLU A 34 9.73 -26.11 -3.88
N ALA A 35 10.92 -25.64 -4.27
CA ALA A 35 11.40 -24.31 -3.89
C ALA A 35 10.45 -23.21 -4.39
N PHE A 36 10.03 -23.27 -5.65
CA PHE A 36 9.16 -22.25 -6.25
C PHE A 36 7.75 -22.24 -5.61
N GLY A 37 7.19 -23.41 -5.31
CA GLY A 37 5.93 -23.55 -4.59
C GLY A 37 5.98 -22.94 -3.19
N TYR A 38 7.07 -23.15 -2.45
CA TYR A 38 7.30 -22.52 -1.15
C TYR A 38 7.30 -20.98 -1.23
N TYR A 39 7.97 -20.40 -2.23
CA TYR A 39 8.04 -18.95 -2.39
C TYR A 39 6.73 -18.33 -2.87
N ILE A 40 6.04 -18.95 -3.84
CA ILE A 40 4.75 -18.44 -4.35
C ILE A 40 3.66 -18.46 -3.29
N GLY A 41 3.62 -19.48 -2.44
CA GLY A 41 2.64 -19.55 -1.33
C GLY A 41 2.74 -18.38 -0.36
N ASN A 42 3.89 -17.71 -0.29
CA ASN A 42 4.13 -16.56 0.59
C ASN A 42 3.94 -15.20 -0.11
N LEU A 43 3.63 -15.18 -1.40
CA LEU A 43 3.42 -13.93 -2.13
C LEU A 43 1.98 -13.44 -1.99
N VAL A 44 1.83 -12.14 -1.80
CA VAL A 44 0.53 -11.46 -1.88
C VAL A 44 0.18 -11.17 -3.33
N THR A 45 -1.12 -11.24 -3.66
CA THR A 45 -1.58 -10.92 -5.01
C THR A 45 -1.63 -9.41 -5.24
N LYS A 46 -1.53 -9.00 -6.51
CA LYS A 46 -1.76 -7.60 -6.89
C LYS A 46 -3.14 -7.12 -6.44
N ASP A 47 -4.19 -7.91 -6.69
CA ASP A 47 -5.56 -7.55 -6.29
C ASP A 47 -5.70 -7.35 -4.78
N TYR A 48 -4.98 -8.16 -3.97
CA TYR A 48 -4.93 -7.98 -2.52
C TYR A 48 -4.28 -6.65 -2.14
N LEU A 49 -3.15 -6.30 -2.76
CA LEU A 49 -2.47 -5.03 -2.53
C LEU A 49 -3.33 -3.84 -2.97
N ASP A 50 -3.94 -3.90 -4.15
CA ASP A 50 -4.81 -2.86 -4.69
C ASP A 50 -6.00 -2.61 -3.74
N ALA A 51 -6.63 -3.68 -3.24
CA ALA A 51 -7.70 -3.58 -2.25
C ALA A 51 -7.22 -2.96 -0.91
N ARG A 52 -6.03 -3.34 -0.44
CA ARG A 52 -5.43 -2.79 0.79
C ARG A 52 -5.05 -1.33 0.65
N PHE A 53 -4.56 -0.91 -0.51
CA PHE A 53 -4.25 0.50 -0.78
C PHE A 53 -5.53 1.33 -0.86
N ALA A 54 -6.54 0.87 -1.60
CA ALA A 54 -7.84 1.56 -1.64
C ALA A 54 -8.46 1.71 -0.23
N GLN A 55 -8.34 0.69 0.63
CA GLN A 55 -8.78 0.77 2.02
C GLN A 55 -7.99 1.80 2.84
N GLN A 56 -6.68 1.86 2.65
CA GLN A 56 -5.83 2.84 3.35
C GLN A 56 -6.10 4.26 2.89
N ASP A 57 -6.24 4.49 1.58
CA ASP A 57 -6.57 5.79 1.01
C ASP A 57 -7.89 6.31 1.57
N ALA A 58 -8.93 5.47 1.58
CA ALA A 58 -10.22 5.84 2.17
C ALA A 58 -10.14 6.20 3.66
N LYS A 59 -9.28 5.49 4.43
CA LYS A 59 -9.05 5.79 5.85
C LYS A 59 -8.32 7.12 6.03
N LEU A 60 -7.29 7.37 5.23
CA LEU A 60 -6.53 8.62 5.27
C LEU A 60 -7.41 9.81 4.89
N ASP A 61 -8.20 9.68 3.82
CA ASP A 61 -9.15 10.72 3.39
C ASP A 61 -10.13 11.08 4.49
N LYS A 62 -10.68 10.06 5.19
CA LYS A 62 -11.57 10.29 6.33
C LYS A 62 -10.86 11.06 7.45
N GLN A 63 -9.65 10.63 7.85
CA GLN A 63 -8.88 11.31 8.90
C GLN A 63 -8.54 12.75 8.51
N PHE A 64 -8.15 13.00 7.25
CA PHE A 64 -7.88 14.35 6.76
C PHE A 64 -9.13 15.22 6.69
N ALA A 65 -10.30 14.66 6.38
CA ALA A 65 -11.57 15.38 6.42
C ALA A 65 -11.93 15.79 7.85
N GLU A 66 -11.75 14.90 8.82
CA GLU A 66 -11.96 15.18 10.25
C GLU A 66 -11.02 16.27 10.75
N ILE A 67 -9.72 16.17 10.44
CA ILE A 67 -8.72 17.21 10.79
C ILE A 67 -9.08 18.55 10.15
N ARG A 68 -9.47 18.56 8.87
CA ARG A 68 -9.89 19.81 8.18
C ARG A 68 -11.12 20.44 8.83
N ALA A 69 -12.09 19.63 9.27
CA ALA A 69 -13.26 20.12 9.99
C ALA A 69 -12.87 20.71 11.35
N GLN A 70 -12.01 20.02 12.10
CA GLN A 70 -11.51 20.48 13.39
C GLN A 70 -10.72 21.79 13.25
N LEU A 71 -9.80 21.89 12.28
CA LEU A 71 -9.02 23.10 12.04
C LEU A 71 -9.90 24.28 11.62
N ARG A 72 -10.94 24.03 10.82
CA ARG A 72 -11.91 25.08 10.48
C ARG A 72 -12.57 25.67 11.72
N MET A 73 -13.01 24.82 12.66
CA MET A 73 -13.59 25.28 13.92
C MET A 73 -12.59 26.07 14.77
N HIS A 74 -11.35 25.61 14.86
CA HIS A 74 -10.30 26.33 15.58
C HIS A 74 -9.99 27.68 14.93
N ASN A 75 -9.89 27.74 13.60
CA ASN A 75 -9.68 29.00 12.87
C ASN A 75 -10.79 30.01 13.16
N TRP A 76 -12.05 29.56 13.24
CA TRP A 76 -13.19 30.42 13.61
C TRP A 76 -13.10 30.91 15.06
N ILE A 77 -12.75 30.04 16.01
CA ILE A 77 -12.55 30.42 17.41
C ILE A 77 -11.42 31.45 17.53
N PHE A 78 -10.29 31.22 16.87
CA PHE A 78 -9.18 32.17 16.85
C PHE A 78 -9.56 33.50 16.21
N ALA A 79 -10.33 33.49 15.11
CA ALA A 79 -10.82 34.72 14.50
C ALA A 79 -11.74 35.52 15.45
N MET A 80 -12.63 34.84 16.17
CA MET A 80 -13.49 35.48 17.18
C MET A 80 -12.68 36.04 18.35
N LEU A 81 -11.71 35.29 18.86
CA LEU A 81 -10.81 35.76 19.92
C LEU A 81 -9.99 36.98 19.46
N ALA A 82 -9.42 36.92 18.26
CA ALA A 82 -8.70 38.04 17.67
C ALA A 82 -9.61 39.27 17.52
N ALA A 83 -10.85 39.10 17.04
CA ALA A 83 -11.81 40.19 16.94
C ALA A 83 -12.15 40.78 18.32
N ALA A 84 -12.39 39.95 19.33
CA ALA A 84 -12.69 40.40 20.69
C ALA A 84 -11.55 41.24 21.31
N VAL A 85 -10.30 40.92 21.00
CA VAL A 85 -9.12 41.65 21.48
C VAL A 85 -8.81 42.88 20.63
N LEU A 86 -8.95 42.80 19.30
CA LEU A 86 -8.58 43.87 18.37
C LEU A 86 -9.64 44.97 18.27
N LEU A 87 -10.93 44.63 18.36
CA LEU A 87 -12.03 45.61 18.30
C LEU A 87 -11.91 46.73 19.35
N PRO A 88 -11.69 46.45 20.65
CA PRO A 88 -11.53 47.52 21.64
C PRO A 88 -10.25 48.35 21.38
N ALA A 89 -9.13 47.73 21.03
CA ALA A 89 -7.88 48.43 20.74
C ALA A 89 -8.02 49.40 19.54
N ILE A 90 -8.75 49.00 18.50
CA ILE A 90 -9.04 49.87 17.35
C ILE A 90 -9.99 51.00 17.75
N LYS A 91 -11.01 50.72 18.56
CA LYS A 91 -11.97 51.72 19.04
C LYS A 91 -11.27 52.84 19.83
N GLU A 92 -10.35 52.48 20.73
CA GLU A 92 -9.55 53.44 21.51
C GLU A 92 -8.57 54.26 20.65
N MET A 93 -8.11 53.71 19.52
CA MET A 93 -7.21 54.43 18.61
C MET A 93 -7.93 55.37 17.64
N VAL A 94 -9.18 55.07 17.27
CA VAL A 94 -9.97 55.82 16.28
C VAL A 94 -10.89 56.87 16.92
N ILE A 95 -11.31 56.68 18.18
CA ILE A 95 -12.15 57.62 18.92
C ILE A 95 -11.40 58.04 20.19
N PRO A 96 -10.73 59.21 20.21
CA PRO A 96 -10.11 59.74 21.42
C PRO A 96 -11.14 60.23 22.45
#